data_AF-A0A832GY65-F1
#
_entry.id   AF-A0A832GY65-F1
#
_cell.length_a   1.000
_cell.length_b   1.000
_cell.length_c   1.000
_cell.angle_alpha   90.00
_cell.angle_beta   90.00
_cell.angle_gamma   90.00
#
_symmetry.space_group_name_H-M   'P 1'
#
loop_
_entity.id
_entity.type
_entity.pdbx_description
1 polymer ?
#
loop_
_entity_poly.entity_id
_entity_poly.type
_entity_poly.pdbx_seq_one_letter_code
_entity_poly.pdbx_strand_id
1 'polypeptide(L)'
;MGNASLHDAYNRSAFFPNSVKRRRGKPRGFDFYVKWSIGNWAELVALRFCREVLSEKLGVTAFRYGYSSGRIPRSLEEFEAIEREREELEKFGKRPNLLIYDRTFAEGRWGELEGIVKKPDDEIASLVHEALAAAEVETSLWSVKRAKQLSFTVKEEDVQRLQNWRSRFGIPILVFQVFVDELHFAVLDAIVREGKLKRDRSTGKPTHFYPVTPDTRLADIEDVKVKAKLEFYENGKLVVFPVISGGKFVNINEGAIKRLSALLKRSKP
;
A
#
# COMPACT_ATOMS: atom_id res chain seq x y z
N MET A 1 -44.48 -30.24 -57.14
CA MET A 1 -43.05 -30.62 -57.12
C MET A 1 -42.48 -29.99 -55.84
N GLY A 2 -42.54 -30.64 -54.67
CA GLY A 2 -41.60 -31.67 -54.17
C GLY A 2 -40.22 -31.01 -53.97
N ASN A 3 -39.55 -30.93 -52.81
CA ASN A 3 -39.60 -31.58 -51.49
C ASN A 3 -38.88 -30.62 -50.50
N ALA A 4 -39.37 -30.38 -49.29
CA ALA A 4 -39.08 -31.10 -48.03
C ALA A 4 -37.86 -30.57 -47.24
N SER A 5 -38.10 -30.48 -45.95
CA SER A 5 -37.32 -29.97 -44.82
C SER A 5 -36.43 -31.06 -44.19
N LEU A 6 -35.68 -30.67 -43.14
CA LEU A 6 -35.07 -31.49 -42.06
C LEU A 6 -33.78 -32.23 -42.46
N HIS A 7 -32.83 -32.57 -41.58
CA HIS A 7 -32.33 -32.16 -40.26
C HIS A 7 -31.16 -33.16 -40.03
N ASP A 8 -30.17 -32.77 -39.22
CA ASP A 8 -29.17 -33.65 -38.57
C ASP A 8 -28.08 -34.37 -39.37
N ALA A 9 -26.84 -33.92 -39.14
CA ALA A 9 -25.79 -34.81 -38.64
C ALA A 9 -24.64 -34.03 -37.95
N TYR A 10 -24.64 -34.06 -36.61
CA TYR A 10 -23.48 -34.30 -35.75
C TYR A 10 -22.19 -33.46 -35.89
N ASN A 11 -22.07 -32.45 -35.01
CA ASN A 11 -21.15 -32.43 -33.87
C ASN A 11 -19.71 -32.99 -34.06
N ARG A 12 -18.69 -32.10 -34.10
CA ARG A 12 -17.46 -32.09 -33.26
C ARG A 12 -16.34 -31.25 -33.90
N SER A 13 -15.91 -30.22 -33.19
CA SER A 13 -14.51 -29.92 -32.81
C SER A 13 -14.26 -28.41 -32.76
N ALA A 14 -14.13 -27.95 -31.51
CA ALA A 14 -13.67 -26.63 -31.17
C ALA A 14 -12.21 -26.44 -31.57
N PHE A 15 -11.88 -25.32 -32.19
CA PHE A 15 -10.53 -24.76 -32.19
C PHE A 15 -10.61 -23.26 -31.98
N PHE A 16 -10.51 -22.86 -30.71
CA PHE A 16 -10.18 -21.49 -30.33
C PHE A 16 -8.73 -21.21 -30.74
N PRO A 17 -8.42 -20.10 -31.44
CA PRO A 17 -7.05 -19.75 -31.75
C PRO A 17 -6.33 -19.33 -30.46
N ASN A 18 -5.22 -20.02 -30.23
CA ASN A 18 -4.23 -19.89 -29.16
C ASN A 18 -4.17 -18.52 -28.48
N SER A 19 -4.45 -18.54 -27.18
CA SER A 19 -4.08 -17.50 -26.24
C SER A 19 -2.55 -17.34 -26.22
N VAL A 20 -2.08 -16.17 -26.63
CA VAL A 20 -0.68 -15.76 -26.45
C VAL A 20 -0.39 -15.79 -24.96
N LYS A 21 0.29 -16.85 -24.50
CA LYS A 21 0.82 -16.95 -23.13
C LYS A 21 1.76 -15.78 -22.89
N ARG A 22 1.25 -14.73 -22.25
CA ARG A 22 2.08 -13.68 -21.64
C ARG A 22 2.99 -14.36 -20.62
N ARG A 23 4.29 -14.46 -20.91
CA ARG A 23 5.32 -14.72 -19.90
C ARG A 23 5.33 -13.53 -18.93
N ARG A 24 4.42 -13.54 -17.94
CA ARG A 24 4.56 -12.76 -16.72
C ARG A 24 5.79 -13.32 -16.02
N GLY A 25 6.87 -12.55 -15.94
CA GLY A 25 8.05 -12.94 -15.16
C GLY A 25 7.60 -13.27 -13.75
N LYS A 26 7.72 -14.55 -13.35
CA LYS A 26 7.40 -14.98 -11.99
C LYS A 26 8.31 -14.20 -11.03
N PRO A 27 7.78 -13.50 -10.02
CA PRO A 27 8.59 -13.09 -8.89
C PRO A 27 9.23 -14.36 -8.31
N ARG A 28 10.56 -14.42 -8.27
CA ARG A 28 11.27 -15.51 -7.58
C ARG A 28 10.99 -15.30 -6.10
N GLY A 29 10.45 -16.29 -5.39
CA GLY A 29 9.84 -16.15 -4.06
C GLY A 29 10.62 -15.31 -3.03
N PHE A 30 11.94 -15.25 -3.13
CA PHE A 30 12.75 -14.41 -2.24
C PHE A 30 12.75 -12.90 -2.56
N ASP A 31 12.66 -12.50 -3.83
CA ASP A 31 12.50 -11.08 -4.21
C ASP A 31 11.19 -10.51 -3.63
N PHE A 32 10.21 -11.40 -3.39
CA PHE A 32 8.99 -11.08 -2.67
C PHE A 32 9.25 -10.88 -1.18
N TYR A 33 9.98 -11.78 -0.51
CA TYR A 33 10.33 -11.63 0.92
C TYR A 33 11.05 -10.30 1.21
N VAL A 34 12.02 -9.93 0.37
CA VAL A 34 12.78 -8.67 0.55
C VAL A 34 11.87 -7.46 0.44
N LYS A 35 11.11 -7.37 -0.67
CA LYS A 35 10.17 -6.25 -0.90
C LYS A 35 9.10 -6.18 0.20
N TRP A 36 8.63 -7.33 0.65
CA TRP A 36 7.60 -7.43 1.66
C TRP A 36 8.13 -7.05 3.06
N SER A 37 9.33 -7.50 3.45
CA SER A 37 9.96 -7.10 4.72
C SER A 37 10.21 -5.59 4.77
N ILE A 38 10.63 -5.00 3.65
CA ILE A 38 10.86 -3.56 3.52
C ILE A 38 9.53 -2.81 3.60
N GLY A 39 8.50 -3.26 2.88
CA GLY A 39 7.16 -2.67 2.92
C GLY A 39 6.53 -2.73 4.32
N ASN A 40 6.63 -3.86 5.01
CA ASN A 40 6.13 -4.00 6.39
C ASN A 40 6.88 -3.08 7.37
N TRP A 41 8.19 -2.90 7.21
CA TRP A 41 8.94 -1.92 8.00
C TRP A 41 8.42 -0.50 7.79
N ALA A 42 8.21 -0.08 6.54
CA ALA A 42 7.68 1.24 6.23
C ALA A 42 6.26 1.45 6.76
N GLU A 43 5.39 0.44 6.62
CA GLU A 43 4.03 0.48 7.17
C GLU A 43 4.07 0.63 8.70
N LEU A 44 4.97 -0.09 9.38
CA LEU A 44 5.17 0.03 10.82
C LEU A 44 5.71 1.42 11.21
N VAL A 45 6.64 1.98 10.44
CA VAL A 45 7.13 3.35 10.63
C VAL A 45 5.99 4.35 10.51
N ALA A 46 5.17 4.28 9.45
CA ALA A 46 4.03 5.17 9.27
C ALA A 46 3.00 5.01 10.41
N LEU A 47 2.66 3.78 10.79
CA LEU A 47 1.74 3.50 11.90
C LEU A 47 2.26 4.08 13.23
N ARG A 48 3.54 3.87 13.53
CA ARG A 48 4.17 4.42 14.73
C ARG A 48 4.21 5.93 14.70
N PHE A 49 4.49 6.55 13.56
CA PHE A 49 4.44 8.01 13.45
C PHE A 49 3.05 8.55 13.82
N CYS A 50 1.99 7.89 13.33
CA CYS A 50 0.62 8.25 13.71
C CYS A 50 0.37 8.07 15.22
N ARG A 51 0.81 6.95 15.81
CA ARG A 51 0.54 6.61 17.22
C ARG A 51 1.41 7.37 18.23
N GLU A 52 2.66 7.68 17.88
CA GLU A 52 3.63 8.34 18.75
C GLU A 52 3.59 9.85 18.56
N VAL A 53 3.63 10.34 17.32
CA VAL A 53 3.81 11.77 17.02
C VAL A 53 2.48 12.46 16.76
N LEU A 54 1.66 11.93 15.84
CA LEU A 54 0.39 12.58 15.49
C LEU A 54 -0.64 12.47 16.62
N SER A 55 -0.58 11.42 17.43
CA SER A 55 -1.46 11.27 18.60
C SER A 55 -1.25 12.36 19.63
N GLU A 56 0.00 12.69 19.92
CA GLU A 56 0.34 13.78 20.84
C GLU A 56 0.02 15.15 20.22
N LYS A 57 0.43 15.37 18.97
CA LYS A 57 0.36 16.71 18.35
C LYS A 57 -1.02 17.09 17.84
N LEU A 58 -1.78 16.12 17.33
CA LEU A 58 -3.03 16.35 16.60
C LEU A 58 -4.25 15.64 17.21
N GLY A 59 -4.07 14.82 18.25
CA GLY A 59 -5.17 14.05 18.84
C GLY A 59 -5.74 13.01 17.86
N VAL A 60 -4.90 12.41 17.02
CA VAL A 60 -5.31 11.37 16.05
C VAL A 60 -4.52 10.08 16.24
N THR A 61 -5.05 8.95 15.80
CA THR A 61 -4.31 7.68 15.80
C THR A 61 -4.60 6.92 14.51
N ALA A 62 -3.86 5.84 14.27
CA ALA A 62 -4.06 5.01 13.08
C ALA A 62 -4.12 3.52 13.40
N PHE A 63 -4.79 2.80 12.51
CA PHE A 63 -4.92 1.35 12.51
C PHE A 63 -4.65 0.80 11.12
N ARG A 64 -4.15 -0.44 11.07
CA ARG A 64 -3.97 -1.16 9.81
C ARG A 64 -5.32 -1.47 9.19
N TYR A 65 -5.40 -1.34 7.88
CA TYR A 65 -6.62 -1.57 7.11
C TYR A 65 -6.37 -2.45 5.88
N GLY A 66 -5.28 -2.18 5.15
CA GLY A 66 -4.87 -2.98 4.01
C GLY A 66 -4.42 -4.38 4.43
N TYR A 67 -4.80 -5.39 3.65
CA TYR A 67 -4.59 -6.80 3.98
C TYR A 67 -3.11 -7.23 3.98
N SER A 68 -2.17 -6.37 3.54
CA SER A 68 -0.71 -6.60 3.57
C SER A 68 -0.11 -6.93 4.95
N SER A 69 -0.95 -6.89 5.99
CA SER A 69 -0.78 -7.09 7.44
C SER A 69 0.01 -8.28 8.01
N GLY A 70 1.06 -8.76 7.35
CA GLY A 70 2.09 -9.54 8.07
C GLY A 70 2.23 -11.02 7.66
N ARG A 71 1.41 -11.52 6.73
CA ARG A 71 1.51 -12.91 6.26
C ARG A 71 2.49 -13.03 5.11
N ILE A 72 3.62 -13.70 5.38
CA ILE A 72 4.60 -14.06 4.37
C ILE A 72 4.22 -15.44 3.81
N PRO A 73 3.77 -15.54 2.56
CA PRO A 73 3.57 -16.82 1.92
C PRO A 73 4.91 -17.55 1.78
N ARG A 74 4.96 -18.77 2.27
CA ARG A 74 6.12 -19.69 2.20
C ARG A 74 6.07 -20.56 0.96
N SER A 75 4.93 -20.60 0.26
CA SER A 75 4.74 -21.34 -0.98
C SER A 75 3.82 -20.56 -1.94
N LEU A 76 3.77 -21.00 -3.21
CA LEU A 76 2.81 -20.46 -4.18
C LEU A 76 1.36 -20.74 -3.76
N GLU A 77 1.11 -21.90 -3.17
CA GLU A 77 -0.21 -22.28 -2.63
C GLU A 77 -0.63 -21.36 -1.48
N GLU A 78 0.29 -21.03 -0.56
CA GLU A 78 0.01 -20.07 0.51
C GLU A 78 -0.21 -18.66 -0.05
N PHE A 79 0.53 -18.26 -1.08
CA PHE A 79 0.31 -16.98 -1.76
C PHE A 79 -1.08 -16.93 -2.41
N GLU A 80 -1.49 -17.98 -3.11
CA GLU A 80 -2.83 -18.06 -3.70
C GLU A 80 -3.93 -18.08 -2.62
N ALA A 81 -3.69 -18.71 -1.47
CA ALA A 81 -4.60 -18.66 -0.33
C ALA A 81 -4.72 -17.26 0.26
N ILE A 82 -3.59 -16.55 0.42
CA ILE A 82 -3.55 -15.15 0.87
C ILE A 82 -4.30 -14.24 -0.12
N GLU A 83 -4.10 -14.42 -1.44
CA GLU A 83 -4.81 -13.63 -2.45
C GLU A 83 -6.31 -13.93 -2.45
N ARG A 84 -6.74 -15.20 -2.27
CA ARG A 84 -8.16 -15.54 -2.12
C ARG A 84 -8.80 -14.89 -0.89
N GLU A 85 -8.15 -14.99 0.26
CA GLU A 85 -8.63 -14.34 1.49
C GLU A 85 -8.68 -12.82 1.33
N ARG A 86 -7.71 -12.24 0.63
CA ARG A 86 -7.72 -10.82 0.28
C ARG A 86 -8.93 -10.45 -0.57
N GLU A 87 -9.25 -11.24 -1.60
CA GLU A 87 -10.43 -11.02 -2.46
C GLU A 87 -11.75 -11.12 -1.68
N GLU A 88 -11.83 -12.03 -0.70
CA GLU A 88 -13.00 -12.17 0.17
C GLU A 88 -13.20 -10.97 1.11
N LEU A 89 -12.10 -10.38 1.58
CA LEU A 89 -12.11 -9.24 2.50
C LEU A 89 -12.29 -7.90 1.78
N GLU A 90 -11.57 -7.69 0.67
CA GLU A 90 -11.50 -6.44 -0.10
C GLU A 90 -12.59 -6.36 -1.20
N LYS A 91 -13.86 -6.58 -0.81
CA LYS A 91 -15.03 -6.59 -1.72
C LYS A 91 -15.22 -5.27 -2.47
N PHE A 92 -14.77 -4.14 -1.92
CA PHE A 92 -14.94 -2.81 -2.52
C PHE A 92 -13.68 -2.27 -3.20
N GLY A 93 -12.71 -3.13 -3.47
CA GLY A 93 -11.45 -2.79 -4.14
C GLY A 93 -10.29 -2.64 -3.16
N LYS A 94 -9.14 -2.15 -3.66
CA LYS A 94 -7.90 -2.08 -2.86
C LYS A 94 -8.11 -1.18 -1.64
N ARG A 95 -7.83 -1.73 -0.47
CA ARG A 95 -7.74 -0.99 0.78
C ARG A 95 -6.41 -0.23 0.87
N PRO A 96 -6.41 1.06 1.24
CA PRO A 96 -5.20 1.74 1.68
C PRO A 96 -4.60 1.03 2.90
N ASN A 97 -3.30 1.20 3.15
CA ASN A 97 -2.62 0.49 4.24
C ASN A 97 -3.16 0.84 5.63
N LEU A 98 -3.46 2.12 5.90
CA LEU A 98 -3.88 2.60 7.21
C LEU A 98 -5.17 3.42 7.14
N LEU A 99 -5.93 3.43 8.23
CA LEU A 99 -7.01 4.39 8.50
C LEU A 99 -6.63 5.25 9.71
N ILE A 100 -6.85 6.56 9.59
CA ILE A 100 -6.52 7.57 10.60
C ILE A 100 -7.82 8.09 11.22
N TYR A 101 -7.90 8.06 12.54
CA TYR A 101 -9.08 8.42 13.31
C TYR A 101 -8.78 9.53 14.31
N ASP A 102 -9.82 10.25 14.71
CA ASP A 102 -9.83 11.00 15.95
C ASP A 102 -9.51 10.06 17.13
N ARG A 103 -8.63 10.49 18.03
CA ARG A 103 -8.15 9.65 19.13
C ARG A 103 -9.28 9.29 20.11
N THR A 104 -10.15 10.24 20.44
CA THR A 104 -11.25 10.02 21.39
C THR A 104 -12.25 9.02 20.81
N PHE A 105 -12.56 9.12 19.51
CA PHE A 105 -13.33 8.10 18.81
C PHE A 105 -12.68 6.71 18.89
N ALA A 106 -11.37 6.65 18.63
CA ALA A 106 -10.63 5.39 18.59
C ALA A 106 -10.52 4.70 19.95
N GLU A 107 -10.35 5.46 21.04
CA GLU A 107 -10.23 4.91 22.39
C GLU A 107 -11.48 4.11 22.81
N GLY A 108 -12.67 4.55 22.41
CA GLY A 108 -13.91 3.82 22.67
C GLY A 108 -14.11 2.55 21.83
N ARG A 109 -13.31 2.34 20.77
CA ARG A 109 -13.47 1.24 19.79
C ARG A 109 -12.16 0.53 19.46
N TRP A 110 -11.16 0.64 20.33
CA TRP A 110 -9.79 0.23 20.03
C TRP A 110 -9.69 -1.24 19.57
N GLY A 111 -10.36 -2.15 20.27
CA GLY A 111 -10.36 -3.57 19.92
C GLY A 111 -11.00 -3.87 18.56
N GLU A 112 -12.06 -3.14 18.19
CA GLU A 112 -12.70 -3.28 16.88
C GLU A 112 -11.79 -2.77 15.76
N LEU A 113 -11.14 -1.63 15.99
CA LEU A 113 -10.24 -0.99 15.02
C LEU A 113 -8.93 -1.78 14.82
N GLU A 114 -8.38 -2.42 15.85
CA GLU A 114 -7.24 -3.35 15.69
C GLU A 114 -7.59 -4.58 14.84
N GLY A 115 -8.84 -5.05 14.92
CA GLY A 115 -9.32 -6.21 14.18
C GLY A 115 -9.76 -5.91 12.73
N ILE A 116 -9.86 -4.63 12.34
CA ILE A 116 -10.53 -4.20 11.11
C ILE A 116 -9.94 -4.83 9.84
N VAL A 117 -8.62 -5.06 9.81
CA VAL A 117 -7.91 -5.65 8.67
C VAL A 117 -8.36 -7.07 8.33
N LYS A 118 -8.92 -7.80 9.30
CA LYS A 118 -9.38 -9.19 9.15
C LYS A 118 -10.89 -9.31 8.89
N LYS A 119 -11.59 -8.19 8.79
CA LYS A 119 -13.04 -8.17 8.60
C LYS A 119 -13.41 -7.80 7.16
N PRO A 120 -14.46 -8.40 6.58
CA PRO A 120 -14.99 -8.03 5.27
C PRO A 120 -15.46 -6.58 5.20
N ASP A 121 -15.34 -5.94 4.03
CA ASP A 121 -15.65 -4.51 3.87
C ASP A 121 -17.09 -4.12 4.27
N ASP A 122 -18.06 -5.00 4.07
CA ASP A 122 -19.47 -4.81 4.41
C ASP A 122 -19.71 -4.73 5.93
N GLU A 123 -18.92 -5.42 6.74
CA GLU A 123 -19.03 -5.39 8.20
C GLU A 123 -18.41 -4.14 8.83
N ILE A 124 -17.45 -3.53 8.14
CA ILE A 124 -16.62 -2.44 8.70
C ILE A 124 -16.89 -1.10 8.03
N ALA A 125 -17.79 -1.02 7.05
CA ALA A 125 -18.07 0.20 6.31
C ALA A 125 -18.38 1.39 7.23
N SER A 126 -19.16 1.18 8.30
CA SER A 126 -19.46 2.22 9.30
C SER A 126 -18.21 2.71 10.03
N LEU A 127 -17.30 1.81 10.41
CA LEU A 127 -16.02 2.17 11.01
C LEU A 127 -15.12 2.89 10.01
N VAL A 128 -15.14 2.50 8.73
CA VAL A 128 -14.36 3.19 7.69
C VAL A 128 -14.83 4.63 7.53
N HIS A 129 -16.15 4.87 7.48
CA HIS A 129 -16.73 6.21 7.32
C HIS A 129 -16.37 7.20 8.44
N GLU A 130 -15.97 6.71 9.61
CA GLU A 130 -15.53 7.54 10.74
C GLU A 130 -14.06 7.97 10.64
N ALA A 131 -13.31 7.44 9.67
CA ALA A 131 -11.90 7.81 9.49
C ALA A 131 -11.78 9.24 8.92
N LEU A 132 -10.84 10.01 9.46
CA LEU A 132 -10.50 11.35 9.00
C LEU A 132 -9.74 11.33 7.67
N ALA A 133 -8.95 10.28 7.47
CA ALA A 133 -8.18 10.02 6.26
C ALA A 133 -7.79 8.54 6.21
N ALA A 134 -7.43 8.08 5.02
CA ALA A 134 -6.68 6.85 4.82
C ALA A 134 -5.24 7.17 4.43
N ALA A 135 -4.32 6.23 4.63
CA ALA A 135 -2.94 6.37 4.17
C ALA A 135 -2.47 5.15 3.38
N GLU A 136 -1.95 5.38 2.19
CA GLU A 136 -1.11 4.44 1.46
C GLU A 136 0.36 4.68 1.85
N VAL A 137 1.12 3.61 2.05
CA VAL A 137 2.52 3.68 2.46
C VAL A 137 3.40 3.15 1.34
N GLU A 138 4.23 4.02 0.79
CA GLU A 138 5.24 3.69 -0.21
C GLU A 138 6.63 3.68 0.43
N THR A 139 7.48 2.76 -0.01
CA THR A 139 8.84 2.62 0.55
C THR A 139 9.91 2.86 -0.48
N SER A 140 10.99 3.51 -0.06
CA SER A 140 12.19 3.73 -0.84
C SER A 140 13.42 3.48 0.02
N LEU A 141 14.34 2.63 -0.45
CA LEU A 141 15.61 2.38 0.25
C LEU A 141 16.65 3.49 0.06
N TRP A 142 16.28 4.58 -0.61
CA TRP A 142 17.16 5.73 -0.80
C TRP A 142 17.23 6.58 0.47
N SER A 143 18.41 7.15 0.73
CA SER A 143 18.61 8.18 1.74
C SER A 143 18.38 9.55 1.11
N VAL A 144 17.46 10.34 1.66
CA VAL A 144 17.19 11.71 1.21
C VAL A 144 18.44 12.57 1.40
N LYS A 145 19.15 12.40 2.50
CA LYS A 145 20.36 13.17 2.83
C LYS A 145 21.55 12.88 1.91
N ARG A 146 21.54 11.74 1.20
CA ARG A 146 22.63 11.30 0.31
C ARG A 146 22.26 11.38 -1.17
N ALA A 147 20.98 11.31 -1.51
CA ALA A 147 20.50 11.38 -2.88
C ALA A 147 20.27 12.83 -3.32
N LYS A 148 20.36 13.08 -4.63
CA LYS A 148 20.20 14.45 -5.16
C LYS A 148 18.74 14.86 -5.35
N GLN A 149 17.92 13.96 -5.89
CA GLN A 149 16.52 14.24 -6.21
C GLN A 149 15.71 12.95 -6.05
N LEU A 150 14.81 12.97 -5.08
CA LEU A 150 13.88 11.88 -4.81
C LEU A 150 12.44 12.37 -5.01
N SER A 151 11.53 11.41 -5.11
CA SER A 151 10.12 11.67 -5.36
C SER A 151 9.29 10.63 -4.63
N PHE A 152 8.05 11.01 -4.33
CA PHE A 152 6.98 10.04 -4.18
C PHE A 152 6.84 9.24 -5.47
N THR A 153 6.65 7.94 -5.36
CA THR A 153 6.43 7.06 -6.50
C THR A 153 5.19 6.22 -6.30
N VAL A 154 4.09 6.60 -6.95
CA VAL A 154 2.81 5.87 -6.86
C VAL A 154 2.49 5.30 -8.24
N LYS A 155 2.28 3.99 -8.32
CA LYS A 155 2.05 3.33 -9.62
C LYS A 155 0.64 3.64 -10.12
N GLU A 156 0.50 3.79 -11.43
CA GLU A 156 -0.79 4.10 -12.06
C GLU A 156 -1.86 3.06 -11.72
N GLU A 157 -1.48 1.77 -11.69
CA GLU A 157 -2.45 0.72 -11.32
C GLU A 157 -2.95 0.82 -9.88
N ASP A 158 -2.13 1.37 -8.98
CA ASP A 158 -2.49 1.58 -7.58
C ASP A 158 -3.36 2.83 -7.45
N VAL A 159 -3.05 3.91 -8.18
CA VAL A 159 -3.86 5.14 -8.23
C VAL A 159 -5.31 4.85 -8.59
N GLN A 160 -5.56 4.12 -9.68
CA GLN A 160 -6.92 3.84 -10.12
C GLN A 160 -7.73 3.10 -9.04
N ARG A 161 -7.10 2.13 -8.36
CA ARG A 161 -7.75 1.34 -7.31
C ARG A 161 -8.03 2.18 -6.06
N LEU A 162 -7.08 3.03 -5.67
CA LEU A 162 -7.22 3.95 -4.54
C LEU A 162 -8.28 5.04 -4.81
N GLN A 163 -8.37 5.56 -6.04
CA GLN A 163 -9.41 6.52 -6.41
C GLN A 163 -10.81 5.90 -6.36
N ASN A 164 -10.96 4.63 -6.77
CA ASN A 164 -12.23 3.91 -6.63
C ASN A 164 -12.65 3.78 -5.16
N TRP A 165 -11.70 3.38 -4.30
CA TRP A 165 -11.93 3.30 -2.85
C TRP A 165 -12.35 4.65 -2.28
N ARG A 166 -11.60 5.72 -2.61
CA ARG A 166 -11.92 7.08 -2.17
C ARG A 166 -13.30 7.54 -2.63
N SER A 167 -13.65 7.28 -3.88
CA SER A 167 -14.93 7.72 -4.45
C SER A 167 -16.12 7.10 -3.73
N ARG A 168 -15.93 5.88 -3.19
CA ARG A 168 -16.94 5.18 -2.40
C ARG A 168 -17.09 5.76 -0.99
N PHE A 169 -15.98 5.95 -0.27
CA PHE A 169 -16.05 6.34 1.14
C PHE A 169 -16.03 7.84 1.38
N GLY A 170 -15.63 8.64 0.39
CA GLY A 170 -15.48 10.10 0.52
C GLY A 170 -14.27 10.53 1.35
N ILE A 171 -13.39 9.59 1.72
CA ILE A 171 -12.27 9.81 2.64
C ILE A 171 -11.00 10.15 1.84
N PRO A 172 -10.27 11.24 2.19
CA PRO A 172 -9.04 11.57 1.49
C PRO A 172 -7.95 10.55 1.75
N ILE A 173 -7.11 10.34 0.74
CA ILE A 173 -5.97 9.42 0.80
C ILE A 173 -4.68 10.24 0.88
N LEU A 174 -3.95 10.03 1.97
CA LEU A 174 -2.58 10.47 2.13
C LEU A 174 -1.66 9.38 1.57
N VAL A 175 -0.52 9.79 1.04
CA VAL A 175 0.58 8.89 0.70
C VAL A 175 1.73 9.24 1.62
N PHE A 176 2.11 8.28 2.47
CA PHE A 176 3.35 8.34 3.23
C PHE A 176 4.46 7.70 2.42
N GLN A 177 5.48 8.49 2.10
CA GLN A 177 6.69 8.00 1.45
C GLN A 177 7.77 7.86 2.53
N VAL A 178 8.14 6.62 2.81
CA VAL A 178 9.18 6.27 3.78
C VAL A 178 10.50 6.09 3.05
N PHE A 179 11.47 6.93 3.37
CA PHE A 179 12.88 6.76 3.02
C PHE A 179 13.63 6.16 4.20
N VAL A 180 14.90 5.76 4.01
CA VAL A 180 15.67 5.15 5.12
C VAL A 180 15.98 6.13 6.24
N ASP A 181 15.94 7.43 5.98
CA ASP A 181 16.34 8.50 6.90
C ASP A 181 15.30 9.61 7.08
N GLU A 182 14.19 9.60 6.32
CA GLU A 182 13.12 10.60 6.41
C GLU A 182 11.74 10.01 6.09
N LEU A 183 10.71 10.55 6.75
CA LEU A 183 9.30 10.29 6.47
C LEU A 183 8.69 11.51 5.80
N HIS A 184 7.96 11.31 4.70
CA HIS A 184 7.25 12.37 3.99
C HIS A 184 5.78 12.04 3.77
N PHE A 185 4.97 13.08 3.55
CA PHE A 185 3.57 12.93 3.14
C PHE A 185 3.20 13.83 1.97
N ALA A 186 2.22 13.37 1.20
CA ALA A 186 1.49 14.18 0.22
C ALA A 186 0.06 13.63 0.08
N VAL A 187 -0.86 14.44 -0.45
CA VAL A 187 -2.22 13.97 -0.77
C VAL A 187 -2.19 13.27 -2.12
N LEU A 188 -2.87 12.12 -2.25
CA LEU A 188 -2.90 11.34 -3.50
C LEU A 188 -3.29 12.19 -4.71
N ASP A 189 -4.28 13.08 -4.58
CA ASP A 189 -4.69 13.96 -5.69
C ASP A 189 -3.59 14.91 -6.13
N ALA A 190 -2.80 15.44 -5.18
CA ALA A 190 -1.69 16.32 -5.52
C ALA A 190 -0.63 15.54 -6.30
N ILE A 191 -0.33 14.29 -5.88
CA ILE A 191 0.59 13.42 -6.61
C ILE A 191 0.10 13.16 -8.03
N VAL A 192 -1.18 12.87 -8.21
CA VAL A 192 -1.75 12.56 -9.55
C VAL A 192 -1.82 13.81 -10.43
N ARG A 193 -2.18 14.96 -9.86
CA ARG A 193 -2.36 16.22 -10.62
C ARG A 193 -1.04 16.88 -10.98
N GLU A 194 -0.08 16.87 -10.07
CA GLU A 194 1.16 17.66 -10.18
C GLU A 194 2.39 16.77 -10.43
N GLY A 195 2.26 15.46 -10.23
CA GLY A 195 3.32 14.49 -10.51
C GLY A 195 3.54 14.27 -12.00
N LYS A 196 4.77 13.89 -12.35
CA LYS A 196 5.12 13.49 -13.71
C LYS A 196 4.83 12.02 -13.92
N LEU A 197 3.85 11.69 -14.76
CA LEU A 197 3.60 10.31 -15.17
C LEU A 197 4.66 9.85 -16.18
N LYS A 198 5.48 8.86 -15.81
CA LYS A 198 6.47 8.24 -16.69
C LYS A 198 6.63 6.76 -16.35
N ARG A 199 7.28 6.01 -17.23
CA ARG A 199 7.64 4.62 -16.91
C ARG A 199 8.79 4.58 -15.92
N ASP A 200 8.61 3.86 -14.82
CA ASP A 200 9.66 3.57 -13.87
C ASP A 200 10.74 2.70 -14.54
N ARG A 201 12.01 3.07 -14.37
CA ARG A 201 13.12 2.40 -15.07
C ARG A 201 13.37 0.99 -14.55
N SER A 202 13.07 0.74 -13.28
CA SER A 202 13.33 -0.53 -12.61
C SER A 202 12.22 -1.56 -12.87
N THR A 203 10.97 -1.10 -12.93
CA THR A 203 9.79 -1.97 -13.06
C THR A 203 9.12 -1.92 -14.43
N GLY A 204 9.42 -0.90 -15.24
CA GLY A 204 8.80 -0.66 -16.54
C GLY A 204 7.35 -0.17 -16.47
N LYS A 205 6.80 0.02 -15.26
CA LYS A 205 5.39 0.36 -15.04
C LYS A 205 5.14 1.88 -15.11
N PRO A 206 3.97 2.33 -15.60
CA PRO A 206 3.56 3.72 -15.47
C PRO A 206 3.49 4.12 -13.99
N THR A 207 4.11 5.24 -13.62
CA THR A 207 4.24 5.68 -12.23
C THR A 207 4.24 7.20 -12.18
N HIS A 208 3.52 7.76 -11.21
CA HIS A 208 3.53 9.17 -10.88
C HIS A 208 4.74 9.50 -10.02
N PHE A 209 5.52 10.48 -10.46
CA PHE A 209 6.68 10.99 -9.72
C PHE A 209 6.38 12.41 -9.23
N TYR A 210 6.12 12.54 -7.94
CA TYR A 210 5.84 13.83 -7.28
C TYR A 210 7.04 14.23 -6.40
N PRO A 211 7.57 15.46 -6.49
CA PRO A 211 8.84 15.80 -5.85
C PRO A 211 8.77 15.70 -4.33
N VAL A 212 9.86 15.20 -3.73
CA VAL A 212 10.12 15.36 -2.31
C VAL A 212 10.67 16.77 -2.08
N THR A 213 10.11 17.48 -1.11
CA THR A 213 10.53 18.84 -0.75
C THR A 213 10.59 18.99 0.78
N PRO A 214 11.21 20.05 1.31
CA PRO A 214 11.16 20.34 2.74
C PRO A 214 9.73 20.43 3.29
N ASP A 215 8.75 20.79 2.46
CA ASP A 215 7.36 20.91 2.88
C ASP A 215 6.62 19.57 3.00
N THR A 216 7.07 18.54 2.28
CA THR A 216 6.51 17.20 2.39
C THR A 216 7.13 16.41 3.55
N ARG A 217 8.31 16.81 4.03
CA ARG A 217 9.03 16.14 5.12
C ARG A 217 8.27 16.26 6.45
N LEU A 218 7.95 15.14 7.08
CA LEU A 218 7.33 15.04 8.40
C LEU A 218 8.37 14.94 9.52
N ALA A 219 9.38 14.10 9.35
CA ALA A 219 10.41 13.85 10.36
C ALA A 219 11.65 13.19 9.75
N ASP A 220 12.77 13.31 10.44
CA ASP A 220 13.91 12.41 10.24
C ASP A 220 13.65 11.07 10.94
N ILE A 221 14.29 10.03 10.42
CA ILE A 221 14.29 8.69 10.98
C ILE A 221 15.74 8.31 11.31
N GLU A 222 16.02 8.13 12.59
CA GLU A 222 17.33 7.65 13.10
C GLU A 222 17.21 6.24 13.67
N ASP A 223 18.32 5.63 14.11
CA ASP A 223 18.34 4.29 14.70
C ASP A 223 17.72 3.19 13.81
N VAL A 224 17.80 3.34 12.49
CA VAL A 224 17.42 2.31 11.53
C VAL A 224 18.49 1.22 11.52
N LYS A 225 18.09 0.00 11.86
CA LYS A 225 18.96 -1.18 11.91
C LYS A 225 18.74 -2.01 10.67
N VAL A 226 19.82 -2.24 9.93
CA VAL A 226 19.83 -3.13 8.76
C VAL A 226 20.65 -4.36 9.10
N LYS A 227 20.04 -5.55 9.02
CA LYS A 227 20.72 -6.83 9.15
C LYS A 227 20.68 -7.55 7.81
N ALA A 228 21.80 -8.12 7.39
CA ALA A 228 21.78 -9.07 6.29
C ALA A 228 21.25 -10.41 6.82
N LYS A 229 20.23 -10.96 6.17
CA LYS A 229 19.76 -12.32 6.40
C LYS A 229 20.17 -13.20 5.22
N LEU A 230 20.61 -14.41 5.55
CA LEU A 230 21.05 -15.42 4.60
C LEU A 230 20.06 -16.59 4.65
N GLU A 231 19.61 -17.05 3.49
CA GLU A 231 18.71 -18.18 3.35
C GLU A 231 19.06 -18.97 2.08
N PHE A 232 18.85 -20.28 2.12
CA PHE A 232 19.02 -21.14 0.95
C PHE A 232 17.65 -21.45 0.34
N TYR A 233 17.55 -21.39 -0.98
CA TYR A 233 16.41 -21.99 -1.70
C TYR A 233 16.45 -23.52 -1.60
N GLU A 234 15.30 -24.16 -1.87
CA GLU A 234 15.20 -25.63 -1.98
C GLU A 234 16.19 -26.23 -3.00
N ASN A 235 16.57 -25.48 -4.03
CA ASN A 235 17.57 -25.88 -5.01
C ASN A 235 19.02 -25.61 -4.59
N GLY A 236 19.27 -25.25 -3.32
CA GLY A 236 20.60 -25.00 -2.75
C GLY A 236 21.19 -23.63 -3.06
N LYS A 237 20.47 -22.73 -3.75
CA LYS A 237 20.96 -21.38 -4.02
C LYS A 237 20.92 -20.50 -2.77
N LEU A 238 22.07 -20.01 -2.31
CA LEU A 238 22.18 -18.99 -1.25
C LEU A 238 21.65 -17.63 -1.74
N VAL A 239 20.89 -16.96 -0.89
CA VAL A 239 20.46 -15.59 -1.12
C VAL A 239 20.67 -14.74 0.14
N VAL A 240 21.12 -13.51 -0.09
CA VAL A 240 21.40 -12.53 0.96
C VAL A 240 20.51 -11.31 0.74
N PHE A 241 19.93 -10.78 1.80
CA PHE A 241 19.05 -9.62 1.70
C PHE A 241 18.96 -8.79 2.99
N PRO A 242 18.58 -7.50 2.88
CA PRO A 242 18.43 -6.65 4.04
C PRO A 242 17.09 -6.89 4.76
N VAL A 243 17.16 -7.06 6.07
CA VAL A 243 16.05 -6.92 7.01
C VAL A 243 16.21 -5.58 7.71
N ILE A 244 15.22 -4.70 7.55
CA ILE A 244 15.22 -3.36 8.13
C ILE A 244 14.29 -3.34 9.34
N SER A 245 14.73 -2.69 10.41
CA SER A 245 14.00 -2.57 11.66
C SER A 245 14.37 -1.29 12.39
N GLY A 246 13.65 -0.95 13.46
CA GLY A 246 13.88 0.28 14.21
C GLY A 246 13.37 1.51 13.48
N GLY A 247 13.98 2.66 13.74
CA GLY A 247 13.51 3.96 13.30
C GLY A 247 12.96 4.78 14.47
N LYS A 248 13.67 5.81 14.91
CA LYS A 248 13.21 6.80 15.89
C LYS A 248 12.96 8.12 15.16
N PHE A 249 11.82 8.74 15.45
CA PHE A 249 11.50 10.03 14.87
C PHE A 249 12.26 11.14 15.58
N VAL A 250 12.99 11.94 14.82
CA VAL A 250 13.68 13.14 15.30
C VAL A 250 13.45 14.30 14.34
N ASN A 251 13.80 15.52 14.74
CA ASN A 251 13.69 16.72 13.90
C ASN A 251 12.30 16.89 13.26
N ILE A 252 11.23 16.74 14.07
CA ILE A 252 9.84 16.82 13.60
C ILE A 252 9.57 18.16 12.92
N ASN A 253 8.97 18.12 11.73
CA ASN A 253 8.62 19.32 10.97
C ASN A 253 7.23 19.84 11.36
N GLU A 254 7.18 20.76 12.31
CA GLU A 254 5.92 21.35 12.79
C GLU A 254 5.09 22.02 11.67
N GLY A 255 5.75 22.60 10.67
CA GLY A 255 5.06 23.20 9.51
C GLY A 255 4.31 22.15 8.68
N ALA A 256 4.93 20.99 8.46
CA ALA A 256 4.31 19.86 7.80
C ALA A 256 3.17 19.26 8.64
N ILE A 257 3.37 19.11 9.96
CA ILE A 257 2.33 18.66 10.90
C ILE A 257 1.10 19.60 10.86
N LYS A 258 1.31 20.91 10.83
CA LYS A 258 0.22 21.89 10.75
C LYS A 258 -0.56 21.78 9.44
N ARG A 259 0.12 21.57 8.30
CA ARG A 259 -0.54 21.32 7.00
C ARG A 259 -1.35 20.03 7.03
N LEU A 260 -0.80 18.97 7.60
CA LEU A 260 -1.51 17.71 7.78
C LEU A 260 -2.76 17.90 8.66
N SER A 261 -2.66 18.64 9.76
CA SER A 261 -3.80 18.98 10.63
C SER A 261 -4.93 19.69 9.86
N ALA A 262 -4.58 20.67 9.01
CA ALA A 262 -5.56 21.39 8.21
C ALA A 262 -6.30 20.47 7.22
N LEU A 263 -5.64 19.44 6.69
CA LEU A 263 -6.26 18.44 5.83
C LEU A 263 -7.23 17.55 6.63
N LEU A 264 -6.80 17.03 7.79
CA LEU A 264 -7.62 16.14 8.62
C LEU A 264 -8.88 16.84 9.16
N LYS A 265 -8.82 18.16 9.41
CA LYS A 265 -9.98 18.95 9.86
C LYS A 265 -11.01 19.20 8.77
N ARG A 266 -10.60 19.27 7.50
CA ARG A 266 -11.50 19.50 6.35
C ARG A 266 -12.32 18.26 5.98
N SER A 267 -11.97 17.10 6.55
CA SER A 267 -12.62 15.81 6.25
C SER A 267 -13.87 15.53 7.07
N LYS A 268 -14.22 16.37 8.07
CA LYS A 268 -15.52 16.29 8.74
C LYS A 268 -16.48 17.29 8.07
N PRO A 269 -17.64 16.83 7.54
CA PRO A 269 -18.68 17.75 7.09
C PRO A 269 -19.21 18.62 8.23
#